data_AF-Q88IR1-F1
#
_entry.id   AF-Q88IR1-F1
#
_cell.length_a   1.000
_cell.length_b   1.000
_cell.length_c   1.000
_cell.angle_alpha   90.00
_cell.angle_beta   90.00
_cell.angle_gamma   90.00
#
_symmetry.space_group_name_H-M   'P 1'
#
loop_
_entity.id
_entity.type
_entity.pdbx_description
1 polymer ?
#
loop_
_entity_poly.entity_id
_entity_poly.type
_entity_poly.pdbx_seq_one_letter_code
_entity_poly.pdbx_strand_id
1 'polypeptide(L)'
;MPETIELDLDAIEAAAKAPLSFCSSDHCMCSDCSCVAANNRCWWKALNREQDNRTQAMGKIFRPSFDTGVTMKEHHYAVTVNWIGNTGEGTASYTAYQRDFNVEAPGKAPILGSADPAFRGDPERWNPEDMLLASISACHKLWYLHLCAVNNVNVLEYVDYPVGRMLEGDGQRKGHFKDAELRPQVIISSQSNLDLARRLHDDAHHECFIANSVNFPIRCSAVIKHQD
;
A
#
# COMPACT_ATOMS: atom_id res chain seq x y z
N MET A 1 27.46 -27.54 -6.45
CA MET A 1 26.70 -26.91 -5.34
C MET A 1 26.67 -25.43 -5.67
N PRO A 2 25.51 -24.77 -5.84
CA PRO A 2 25.53 -23.33 -6.04
C PRO A 2 25.96 -22.69 -4.72
N GLU A 3 26.93 -21.76 -4.78
CA GLU A 3 27.27 -20.89 -3.66
C GLU A 3 26.00 -20.18 -3.22
N THR A 4 25.64 -20.33 -1.94
CA THR A 4 24.69 -19.44 -1.29
C THR A 4 25.25 -18.03 -1.41
N ILE A 5 24.51 -17.12 -2.06
CA ILE A 5 24.80 -15.69 -1.97
C ILE A 5 24.67 -15.34 -0.49
N GLU A 6 25.80 -15.15 0.20
CA GLU A 6 25.79 -14.60 1.54
C GLU A 6 25.20 -13.18 1.44
N LEU A 7 24.05 -12.98 2.07
CA LEU A 7 23.39 -11.70 2.11
C LEU A 7 24.21 -10.77 2.99
N ASP A 8 24.83 -9.76 2.35
CA ASP A 8 25.47 -8.66 3.06
C ASP A 8 24.37 -7.78 3.69
N LEU A 9 24.01 -8.10 4.93
CA LEU A 9 23.02 -7.38 5.72
C LEU A 9 23.43 -5.91 5.94
N ASP A 10 24.73 -5.63 6.02
CA ASP A 10 25.24 -4.27 6.18
C ASP A 10 25.02 -3.45 4.90
N ALA A 11 25.20 -4.06 3.72
CA ALA A 11 24.89 -3.43 2.44
C ALA A 11 23.38 -3.15 2.26
N ILE A 12 22.51 -4.05 2.73
CA ILE A 12 21.05 -3.85 2.67
C ILE A 12 20.62 -2.70 3.57
N GLU A 13 21.17 -2.61 4.80
CA GLU A 13 20.91 -1.49 5.69
C GLU A 13 21.48 -0.16 5.14
N ALA A 14 22.63 -0.20 4.48
CA ALA A 14 23.23 0.97 3.84
C ALA A 14 22.39 1.43 2.63
N ALA A 15 21.90 0.51 1.79
CA ALA A 15 21.01 0.81 0.67
C ALA A 15 19.68 1.40 1.16
N ALA A 16 19.16 0.90 2.27
CA ALA A 16 18.00 1.49 2.92
C ALA A 16 18.27 2.96 3.28
N LYS A 17 19.44 3.32 3.79
CA LYS A 17 19.75 4.68 4.30
C LYS A 17 20.36 5.62 3.25
N ALA A 18 20.59 5.15 2.02
CA ALA A 18 21.25 5.93 0.98
C ALA A 18 20.31 7.04 0.44
N PRO A 19 20.79 8.30 0.31
CA PRO A 19 19.99 9.35 -0.31
C PRO A 19 19.76 9.02 -1.79
N LEU A 20 18.50 9.08 -2.24
CA LEU A 20 18.17 8.93 -3.65
C LEU A 20 18.82 10.08 -4.43
N SER A 21 19.77 9.75 -5.30
CA SER A 21 20.29 10.70 -6.27
C SER A 21 19.19 11.00 -7.29
N PHE A 22 18.64 12.22 -7.21
CA PHE A 22 17.69 12.71 -8.19
C PHE A 22 18.40 12.82 -9.55
N CYS A 23 18.03 11.97 -10.51
CA CYS A 23 18.44 12.16 -11.90
C CYS A 23 17.61 13.31 -12.48
N SER A 24 18.16 14.52 -12.45
CA SER A 24 17.57 15.68 -13.12
C SER A 24 17.85 15.60 -14.62
N SER A 25 17.04 14.83 -15.35
CA SER A 25 16.89 15.04 -16.78
C SER A 25 15.42 15.24 -17.11
N ASP A 26 14.99 16.51 -16.98
CA ASP A 26 13.94 17.04 -17.84
C ASP A 26 14.28 16.62 -19.28
N HIS A 27 13.44 15.78 -19.89
CA HIS A 27 13.23 15.50 -21.32
C HIS A 27 12.80 14.04 -21.52
N CYS A 28 11.54 13.74 -21.17
CA CYS A 28 10.81 12.64 -21.78
C CYS A 28 9.70 13.23 -22.66
N MET A 29 10.00 13.41 -23.96
CA MET A 29 8.96 13.55 -24.97
C MET A 29 8.34 12.16 -25.20
N CYS A 30 7.20 11.91 -24.58
CA CYS A 30 6.25 10.89 -25.02
C CYS A 30 4.92 11.58 -25.26
N SER A 31 4.69 11.95 -26.51
CA SER A 31 3.35 12.19 -27.04
C SER A 31 2.58 10.86 -27.01
N ASP A 32 1.34 10.93 -26.53
CA ASP A 32 0.34 9.86 -26.45
C ASP A 32 0.38 8.97 -25.20
N CYS A 33 0.02 9.59 -24.07
CA CYS A 33 -0.57 8.87 -22.93
C CYS A 33 -1.96 9.45 -22.65
N SER A 34 -2.99 8.77 -23.16
CA SER A 34 -4.38 9.06 -22.81
C SER A 34 -4.58 8.80 -21.32
N CYS A 35 -4.66 9.89 -20.56
CA CYS A 35 -4.93 9.92 -19.12
C CYS A 35 -6.22 9.17 -18.79
N VAL A 36 -6.12 7.99 -18.15
CA VAL A 36 -7.24 7.43 -17.38
C VAL A 36 -7.24 8.16 -16.05
N ALA A 37 -7.97 9.28 -16.01
CA ALA A 37 -8.33 9.98 -14.79
C ALA A 37 -9.62 9.36 -14.20
N ALA A 38 -9.50 8.69 -13.04
CA ALA A 38 -10.54 8.36 -12.05
C ALA A 38 -9.95 7.23 -11.17
N ASN A 39 -9.88 7.22 -9.84
CA ASN A 39 -10.61 7.86 -8.75
C ASN A 39 -9.59 8.18 -7.61
N ASN A 40 -10.01 8.98 -6.62
CA ASN A 40 -9.28 9.46 -5.43
C ASN A 40 -8.48 10.77 -5.57
N ARG A 41 -7.93 11.12 -6.74
CA ARG A 41 -7.21 12.41 -6.93
C ARG A 41 -8.08 13.61 -7.34
N CYS A 42 -9.25 13.40 -7.93
CA CYS A 42 -10.08 14.48 -8.49
C CYS A 42 -10.88 15.27 -7.44
N TRP A 43 -11.30 14.64 -6.34
CA TRP A 43 -11.98 15.34 -5.25
C TRP A 43 -11.08 16.36 -4.56
N TRP A 44 -9.80 16.01 -4.37
CA TRP A 44 -8.80 16.91 -3.77
C TRP A 44 -8.53 18.16 -4.63
N LYS A 45 -8.46 18.01 -5.95
CA LYS A 45 -8.32 19.17 -6.87
C LYS A 45 -9.59 20.01 -6.97
N ALA A 46 -10.77 19.46 -6.73
CA ALA A 46 -12.04 20.20 -6.80
C ALA A 46 -12.27 21.05 -5.54
N LEU A 47 -12.01 20.51 -4.35
CA LEU A 47 -12.15 21.22 -3.08
C LEU A 47 -11.14 22.38 -2.95
N ASN A 48 -9.88 22.17 -3.39
CA ASN A 48 -8.88 23.23 -3.38
C ASN A 48 -9.11 24.31 -4.47
N ARG A 49 -9.80 23.99 -5.58
CA ARG A 49 -10.14 24.98 -6.63
C ARG A 49 -11.21 25.98 -6.19
N GLU A 50 -12.17 25.59 -5.34
CA GLU A 50 -13.20 26.52 -4.85
C GLU A 50 -12.63 27.52 -3.82
N GLN A 51 -11.61 27.12 -3.07
CA GLN A 51 -10.88 27.99 -2.14
C GLN A 51 -9.95 28.98 -2.86
N ASP A 52 -9.29 28.55 -3.94
CA ASP A 52 -8.45 29.42 -4.77
C ASP A 52 -9.27 30.42 -5.61
N ASN A 53 -10.43 30.03 -6.14
CA ASN A 53 -11.25 30.89 -7.00
C ASN A 53 -11.94 32.05 -6.26
N ARG A 54 -12.16 31.97 -4.93
CA ARG A 54 -12.62 33.12 -4.14
C ARG A 54 -11.51 34.14 -3.88
N THR A 55 -10.25 33.76 -4.03
CA THR A 55 -9.08 34.59 -3.70
C THR A 55 -8.53 35.36 -4.91
N GLN A 56 -9.00 35.06 -6.13
CA GLN A 56 -8.57 35.74 -7.36
C GLN A 56 -9.29 37.06 -7.70
N ALA A 57 -10.27 37.48 -6.89
CA ALA A 57 -11.08 38.66 -7.20
C ALA A 57 -10.62 39.99 -6.56
N MET A 58 -9.43 40.06 -5.93
CA MET A 58 -8.86 41.34 -5.47
C MET A 58 -7.33 41.39 -5.58
N GLY A 59 -6.84 42.27 -6.47
CA GLY A 59 -5.61 43.07 -6.34
C GLY A 59 -4.29 42.39 -5.94
N LYS A 60 -3.31 42.45 -6.85
CA LYS A 60 -1.89 42.10 -6.63
C LYS A 60 -1.35 42.70 -5.32
N ILE A 61 -1.29 41.88 -4.28
CA ILE A 61 -0.42 42.11 -3.12
C ILE A 61 0.63 41.00 -3.19
N PHE A 62 1.90 41.40 -3.21
CA PHE A 62 3.05 40.51 -3.12
C PHE A 62 2.90 39.67 -1.85
N ARG A 63 2.47 38.41 -1.99
CA ARG A 63 2.41 37.46 -0.89
C ARG A 63 3.82 36.88 -0.75
N PRO A 64 4.54 37.12 0.36
CA PRO A 64 5.73 36.35 0.64
C PRO A 64 5.33 34.87 0.70
N SER A 65 6.11 34.02 0.03
CA SER A 65 6.00 32.58 0.17
C SER A 65 6.17 32.25 1.65
N PHE A 66 5.08 31.94 2.34
CA PHE A 66 5.17 31.27 3.63
C PHE A 66 5.67 29.86 3.33
N ASP A 67 6.99 29.68 3.41
CA ASP A 67 7.59 28.38 3.62
C ASP A 67 7.07 27.89 4.98
N THR A 68 5.94 27.18 4.96
CA THR A 68 5.44 26.45 6.13
C THR A 68 6.46 25.34 6.34
N GLY A 69 7.54 25.61 7.08
CA GLY A 69 8.71 24.74 7.31
C GLY A 69 8.39 23.38 7.97
N VAL A 70 7.44 22.66 7.39
CA VAL A 70 7.01 21.32 7.68
C VAL A 70 7.91 20.43 6.85
N THR A 71 9.03 20.03 7.46
CA THR A 71 9.87 18.99 6.90
C THR A 71 9.13 17.66 7.05
N MET A 72 8.76 17.06 5.93
CA MET A 72 8.24 15.69 5.92
C MET A 72 9.33 14.76 6.45
N LYS A 73 8.99 13.93 7.44
CA LYS A 73 9.91 12.91 7.93
C LYS A 73 9.93 11.75 6.95
N GLU A 74 11.11 11.44 6.44
CA GLU A 74 11.33 10.30 5.56
C GLU A 74 11.62 9.04 6.39
N HIS A 75 10.99 7.93 6.00
CA HIS A 75 11.19 6.62 6.60
C HIS A 75 11.63 5.65 5.52
N HIS A 76 12.67 4.86 5.81
CA HIS A 76 13.29 3.98 4.84
C HIS A 76 13.02 2.52 5.22
N TYR A 77 12.66 1.70 4.23
CA TYR A 77 12.32 0.29 4.42
C TYR A 77 13.09 -0.54 3.38
N ALA A 78 13.78 -1.58 3.83
CA ALA A 78 14.47 -2.53 2.96
C ALA A 78 14.14 -3.98 3.36
N VAL A 79 14.01 -4.83 2.34
CA VAL A 79 13.79 -6.27 2.44
C VAL A 79 14.63 -6.96 1.39
N THR A 80 15.03 -8.19 1.65
CA THR A 80 15.60 -9.09 0.66
C THR A 80 14.52 -10.02 0.14
N VAL A 81 14.49 -10.22 -1.18
CA VAL A 81 13.68 -11.27 -1.81
C VAL A 81 14.62 -12.21 -2.53
N ASN A 82 14.81 -13.40 -1.97
CA ASN A 82 15.71 -14.42 -2.51
C ASN A 82 14.92 -15.52 -3.20
N TRP A 83 15.13 -15.69 -4.51
CA TRP A 83 14.51 -16.77 -5.27
C TRP A 83 15.20 -18.10 -4.97
N ILE A 84 14.42 -19.09 -4.53
CA ILE A 84 14.90 -20.43 -4.17
C ILE A 84 14.37 -21.51 -5.10
N GLY A 85 13.69 -21.12 -6.19
CA GLY A 85 13.05 -22.05 -7.10
C GLY A 85 13.96 -22.59 -8.22
N ASN A 86 15.27 -22.34 -8.16
CA ASN A 86 16.21 -22.97 -9.08
C ASN A 86 16.44 -24.44 -8.70
N THR A 87 15.92 -25.35 -9.52
CA THR A 87 16.03 -26.80 -9.34
C THR A 87 17.26 -27.42 -10.04
N GLY A 88 18.12 -26.59 -10.63
CA GLY A 88 19.38 -26.99 -11.28
C GLY A 88 19.53 -26.49 -12.71
N GLU A 89 18.42 -26.22 -13.41
CA GLU A 89 18.42 -25.74 -14.80
C GLU A 89 18.17 -24.23 -14.92
N GLY A 90 18.01 -23.53 -13.79
CA GLY A 90 17.63 -22.13 -13.77
C GLY A 90 16.31 -21.91 -14.52
N THR A 91 16.28 -20.88 -15.36
CA THR A 91 15.10 -20.50 -16.17
C THR A 91 15.18 -21.03 -17.61
N ALA A 92 15.88 -22.16 -17.85
CA ALA A 92 16.09 -22.72 -19.19
C ALA A 92 14.80 -22.95 -20.00
N SER A 93 13.67 -23.19 -19.32
CA SER A 93 12.35 -23.13 -19.92
C SER A 93 11.30 -22.61 -18.93
N TYR A 94 10.14 -22.21 -19.43
CA TYR A 94 9.04 -21.73 -18.60
C TYR A 94 8.60 -22.75 -17.52
N THR A 95 8.78 -24.04 -17.78
CA THR A 95 8.42 -25.13 -16.86
C THR A 95 9.57 -25.58 -15.95
N ALA A 96 10.81 -25.13 -16.20
CA ALA A 96 12.01 -25.71 -15.57
C ALA A 96 12.22 -25.31 -14.10
N TYR A 97 11.56 -24.24 -13.63
CA TYR A 97 11.80 -23.68 -12.31
C TYR A 97 10.56 -23.61 -11.43
N GLN A 98 10.76 -23.59 -10.11
CA GLN A 98 9.72 -23.22 -9.16
C GLN A 98 9.69 -21.71 -8.94
N ARG A 99 8.53 -21.22 -8.50
CA ARG A 99 8.32 -19.78 -8.28
C ARG A 99 8.62 -19.36 -6.85
N ASP A 100 9.17 -20.27 -6.06
CA ASP A 100 9.39 -20.09 -4.64
C ASP A 100 10.49 -19.09 -4.33
N PHE A 101 10.25 -18.27 -3.31
CA PHE A 101 11.19 -17.28 -2.80
C PHE A 101 11.02 -17.11 -1.29
N ASN A 102 12.02 -16.51 -0.64
CA ASN A 102 11.94 -16.05 0.74
C ASN A 102 11.97 -14.52 0.77
N VAL A 103 11.12 -13.92 1.59
CA VAL A 103 11.21 -12.49 1.95
C VAL A 103 11.82 -12.37 3.33
N GLU A 104 12.89 -11.60 3.44
CA GLU A 104 13.70 -11.49 4.65
C GLU A 104 13.97 -10.03 5.00
N ALA A 105 14.07 -9.75 6.29
CA ALA A 105 14.50 -8.45 6.80
C ALA A 105 15.19 -8.63 8.16
N PRO A 106 16.14 -7.76 8.53
CA PRO A 106 16.85 -7.85 9.81
C PRO A 106 15.88 -7.98 11.00
N GLY A 107 16.09 -9.03 11.81
CA GLY A 107 15.31 -9.29 13.02
C GLY A 107 13.87 -9.78 12.80
N LYS A 108 13.45 -10.09 11.56
CA LYS A 108 12.10 -10.60 11.24
C LYS A 108 12.16 -12.07 10.82
N ALA A 109 11.12 -12.82 11.16
CA ALA A 109 10.95 -14.16 10.61
C ALA A 109 10.77 -14.10 9.07
N PRO A 110 11.38 -15.02 8.31
CA PRO A 110 11.18 -15.08 6.86
C PRO A 110 9.73 -15.33 6.49
N ILE A 111 9.28 -14.72 5.39
CA ILE A 111 8.01 -15.04 4.75
C ILE A 111 8.31 -15.97 3.57
N LEU A 112 7.74 -17.17 3.62
CA LEU A 112 7.82 -18.13 2.51
C LEU A 112 6.83 -17.71 1.43
N GLY A 113 7.36 -17.38 0.26
CA GLY A 113 6.58 -16.90 -0.87
C GLY A 113 6.66 -17.81 -2.09
N SER A 114 5.65 -17.69 -2.96
CA SER A 114 5.63 -18.25 -4.32
C SER A 114 4.81 -17.33 -5.23
N ALA A 115 4.63 -17.71 -6.49
CA ALA A 115 3.64 -17.04 -7.34
C ALA A 115 2.21 -17.43 -6.94
N ASP A 116 1.21 -16.74 -7.48
CA ASP A 116 -0.17 -17.24 -7.44
C ASP A 116 -0.26 -18.63 -8.12
N PRO A 117 -1.10 -19.56 -7.63
CA PRO A 117 -1.33 -20.86 -8.25
C PRO A 117 -1.71 -20.79 -9.73
N ALA A 118 -2.46 -19.77 -10.16
CA ALA A 118 -2.77 -19.51 -11.57
C ALA A 118 -1.50 -19.29 -12.42
N PHE A 119 -0.41 -18.85 -11.80
CA PHE A 119 0.90 -18.65 -12.40
C PHE A 119 1.92 -19.69 -11.95
N ARG A 120 1.43 -20.89 -11.59
CA ARG A 120 2.22 -22.09 -11.24
C ARG A 120 3.02 -21.96 -9.94
N GLY A 121 2.57 -21.13 -9.02
CA GLY A 121 3.11 -21.11 -7.68
C GLY A 121 2.51 -22.16 -6.75
N ASP A 122 3.08 -22.23 -5.57
CA ASP A 122 2.68 -23.12 -4.48
C ASP A 122 1.54 -22.47 -3.67
N PRO A 123 0.32 -23.06 -3.63
CA PRO A 123 -0.81 -22.52 -2.88
C PRO A 123 -0.62 -22.52 -1.35
N GLU A 124 0.39 -23.24 -0.83
CA GLU A 124 0.70 -23.23 0.61
C GLU A 124 1.60 -22.05 1.03
N ARG A 125 2.05 -21.23 0.07
CA ARG A 125 2.94 -20.08 0.28
C ARG A 125 2.24 -18.76 -0.03
N TRP A 126 2.76 -17.68 0.55
CA TRP A 126 2.25 -16.35 0.27
C TRP A 126 2.60 -15.92 -1.15
N ASN A 127 1.63 -15.41 -1.91
CA ASN A 127 1.91 -14.73 -3.17
C ASN A 127 1.99 -13.20 -2.98
N PRO A 128 2.59 -12.45 -3.91
CA PRO A 128 2.65 -10.99 -3.83
C PRO A 128 1.29 -10.30 -3.72
N GLU A 129 0.25 -10.87 -4.35
CA GLU A 129 -1.11 -10.35 -4.34
C GLU A 129 -1.72 -10.38 -2.92
N ASP A 130 -1.58 -11.50 -2.22
CA ASP A 130 -1.99 -11.69 -0.83
C ASP A 130 -1.20 -10.77 0.11
N MET A 131 0.13 -10.66 -0.10
CA MET A 131 0.98 -9.77 0.68
C MET A 131 0.57 -8.28 0.53
N LEU A 132 0.23 -7.85 -0.69
CA LEU A 132 -0.27 -6.50 -0.94
C LEU A 132 -1.60 -6.26 -0.23
N LEU A 133 -2.54 -7.19 -0.36
CA LEU A 133 -3.86 -7.09 0.27
C LEU A 133 -3.75 -7.05 1.81
N ALA A 134 -2.89 -7.90 2.38
CA ALA A 134 -2.57 -7.90 3.80
C ALA A 134 -1.94 -6.56 4.24
N SER A 135 -1.05 -5.99 3.44
CA SER A 135 -0.41 -4.70 3.73
C SER A 135 -1.40 -3.54 3.76
N ILE A 136 -2.34 -3.50 2.80
CA ILE A 136 -3.41 -2.49 2.76
C ILE A 136 -4.31 -2.61 4.00
N SER A 137 -4.78 -3.82 4.30
CA SER A 137 -5.64 -4.09 5.45
C SER A 137 -4.95 -3.73 6.77
N ALA A 138 -3.69 -4.14 6.96
CA ALA A 138 -2.93 -3.87 8.16
C ALA A 138 -2.70 -2.36 8.36
N CYS A 139 -2.37 -1.61 7.31
CA CYS A 139 -2.17 -0.17 7.40
C CYS A 139 -3.47 0.56 7.79
N HIS A 140 -4.59 0.22 7.14
CA HIS A 140 -5.91 0.76 7.49
C HIS A 140 -6.26 0.47 8.95
N LYS A 141 -6.08 -0.79 9.39
CA LYS A 141 -6.34 -1.21 10.77
C LYS A 141 -5.55 -0.37 11.77
N LEU A 142 -4.26 -0.15 11.53
CA LEU A 142 -3.41 0.60 12.48
C LEU A 142 -3.87 2.04 12.64
N TRP A 143 -4.26 2.69 11.54
CA TRP A 143 -4.87 4.02 11.58
C TRP A 143 -6.22 4.03 12.28
N TYR A 144 -7.08 3.06 11.98
CA TYR A 144 -8.38 2.92 12.63
C TYR A 144 -8.26 2.76 14.15
N LEU A 145 -7.35 1.89 14.61
CA LEU A 145 -7.11 1.68 16.04
C LEU A 145 -6.55 2.94 16.71
N HIS A 146 -5.62 3.65 16.06
CA HIS A 146 -5.12 4.93 16.55
C HIS A 146 -6.25 5.96 16.71
N LEU A 147 -7.05 6.15 15.66
CA LEU A 147 -8.16 7.09 15.65
C LEU A 147 -9.21 6.75 16.70
N CYS A 148 -9.53 5.48 16.88
CA CYS A 148 -10.42 5.01 17.94
C CYS A 148 -9.88 5.40 19.33
N ALA A 149 -8.59 5.14 19.59
CA ALA A 149 -7.96 5.45 20.87
C ALA A 149 -8.01 6.95 21.19
N VAL A 150 -7.67 7.83 20.25
CA VAL A 150 -7.67 9.28 20.49
C VAL A 150 -9.08 9.90 20.54
N ASN A 151 -10.09 9.19 20.02
CA ASN A 151 -11.50 9.61 20.06
C ASN A 151 -12.32 8.88 21.14
N ASN A 152 -11.68 8.18 22.08
CA ASN A 152 -12.34 7.42 23.16
C ASN A 152 -13.34 6.36 22.67
N VAL A 153 -13.09 5.74 21.52
CA VAL A 153 -13.75 4.51 21.07
C VAL A 153 -12.86 3.34 21.47
N ASN A 154 -13.31 2.53 22.43
CA ASN A 154 -12.53 1.40 22.93
C ASN A 154 -12.83 0.13 22.13
N VAL A 155 -11.92 -0.21 21.21
CA VAL A 155 -11.96 -1.44 20.40
C VAL A 155 -11.38 -2.59 21.20
N LEU A 156 -12.17 -3.66 21.35
CA LEU A 156 -11.80 -4.88 22.07
C LEU A 156 -11.31 -5.96 21.11
N GLU A 157 -11.93 -6.08 19.94
CA GLU A 157 -11.55 -7.04 18.91
C GLU A 157 -11.59 -6.40 17.53
N TYR A 158 -10.65 -6.79 16.67
CA TYR A 158 -10.59 -6.40 15.27
C TYR A 158 -10.09 -7.57 14.45
N VAL A 159 -10.88 -7.98 13.47
CA VAL A 159 -10.44 -8.88 12.40
C VAL A 159 -10.87 -8.29 11.07
N ASP A 160 -10.07 -8.44 10.03
CA ASP A 160 -10.45 -8.02 8.68
C ASP A 160 -10.32 -9.21 7.73
N TYR A 161 -11.28 -9.30 6.81
CA TYR A 161 -11.34 -10.32 5.77
C TYR A 161 -11.24 -9.64 4.40
N PRO A 162 -10.13 -8.99 4.06
CA PRO A 162 -10.05 -8.20 2.84
C PRO A 162 -10.18 -9.08 1.59
N VAL A 163 -10.69 -8.50 0.49
CA VAL A 163 -10.75 -9.15 -0.83
C VAL A 163 -10.12 -8.23 -1.86
N GLY A 164 -9.15 -8.75 -2.60
CA GLY A 164 -8.58 -8.12 -3.78
C GLY A 164 -9.17 -8.72 -5.05
N ARG A 165 -9.33 -7.91 -6.09
CA ARG A 165 -9.68 -8.38 -7.43
C ARG A 165 -8.62 -7.92 -8.41
N MET A 166 -7.95 -8.87 -9.05
CA MET A 166 -6.98 -8.63 -10.11
C MET A 166 -7.57 -9.04 -11.46
N LEU A 167 -7.25 -8.27 -12.50
CA LEU A 167 -7.51 -8.64 -13.87
C LEU A 167 -6.20 -9.11 -14.50
N GLU A 168 -6.23 -10.28 -15.12
CA GLU A 168 -5.16 -10.71 -16.01
C GLU A 168 -5.15 -9.86 -17.28
N GLY A 169 -3.98 -9.75 -17.91
CA GLY A 169 -3.85 -9.09 -19.20
C GLY A 169 -4.45 -9.92 -20.33
N ASP A 170 -4.89 -9.26 -21.40
CA ASP A 170 -5.47 -9.90 -22.60
C ASP A 170 -4.49 -9.94 -23.79
N GLY A 171 -3.19 -9.76 -23.51
CA GLY A 171 -2.14 -9.64 -24.52
C GLY A 171 -1.97 -8.23 -25.10
N GLN A 172 -3.02 -7.39 -25.07
CA GLN A 172 -2.93 -5.97 -25.45
C GLN A 172 -2.79 -5.06 -24.23
N ARG A 173 -3.49 -5.40 -23.15
CA ARG A 173 -3.45 -4.70 -21.86
C ARG A 173 -2.69 -5.55 -20.84
N LYS A 174 -1.92 -4.87 -19.97
CA LYS A 174 -1.23 -5.52 -18.86
C LYS A 174 -2.20 -5.75 -17.69
N GLY A 175 -1.97 -6.83 -16.94
CA GLY A 175 -2.75 -7.15 -15.75
C GLY A 175 -2.52 -6.14 -14.62
N HIS A 176 -3.52 -5.98 -13.76
CA HIS A 176 -3.47 -5.06 -12.61
C HIS A 176 -4.57 -5.39 -11.59
N PHE A 177 -4.38 -4.95 -10.35
CA PHE A 177 -5.47 -4.91 -9.38
C PHE A 177 -6.55 -3.92 -9.83
N LYS A 178 -7.78 -4.42 -9.99
CA LYS A 178 -8.95 -3.61 -10.31
C LYS A 178 -9.45 -2.84 -9.10
N ASP A 179 -9.54 -3.52 -7.96
CA ASP A 179 -9.98 -2.93 -6.70
C ASP A 179 -9.70 -3.86 -5.51
N ALA A 180 -9.81 -3.30 -4.30
CA ALA A 180 -9.86 -4.06 -3.06
C ALA A 180 -11.02 -3.63 -2.16
N GLU A 181 -11.47 -4.53 -1.30
CA GLU A 181 -12.52 -4.29 -0.32
C GLU A 181 -12.09 -4.82 1.05
N LEU A 182 -11.93 -3.92 2.00
CA LEU A 182 -11.73 -4.24 3.40
C LEU A 182 -13.08 -4.58 4.02
N ARG A 183 -13.12 -5.64 4.82
CA ARG A 183 -14.31 -6.11 5.53
C ARG A 183 -14.02 -6.30 7.02
N PRO A 184 -13.71 -5.21 7.77
CA PRO A 184 -13.45 -5.29 9.20
C PRO A 184 -14.68 -5.78 9.95
N GLN A 185 -14.46 -6.65 10.93
CA GLN A 185 -15.40 -6.98 11.99
C GLN A 185 -14.79 -6.50 13.30
N VAL A 186 -15.52 -5.62 13.98
CA VAL A 186 -15.02 -4.89 15.15
C VAL A 186 -15.97 -5.06 16.32
N ILE A 187 -15.44 -5.42 17.48
CA ILE A 187 -16.15 -5.39 18.76
C ILE A 187 -15.65 -4.19 19.56
N ILE A 188 -16.56 -3.31 19.97
CA ILE A 188 -16.26 -2.16 20.84
C ILE A 188 -16.89 -2.34 22.22
N SER A 189 -16.32 -1.71 23.26
CA SER A 189 -16.93 -1.72 24.59
C SER A 189 -18.34 -1.12 24.58
N SER A 190 -19.21 -1.57 25.48
CA SER A 190 -20.62 -1.13 25.55
C SER A 190 -20.82 0.37 25.77
N GLN A 191 -19.81 1.09 26.30
CA GLN A 191 -19.84 2.54 26.51
C GLN A 191 -19.39 3.34 25.28
N SER A 192 -18.80 2.69 24.27
CA SER A 192 -18.26 3.37 23.10
C SER A 192 -19.36 3.80 22.12
N ASN A 193 -19.16 4.97 21.50
CA ASN A 193 -20.09 5.51 20.50
C ASN A 193 -19.96 4.75 19.17
N LEU A 194 -20.99 3.97 18.82
CA LEU A 194 -21.04 3.13 17.63
C LEU A 194 -21.00 3.93 16.32
N ASP A 195 -21.68 5.08 16.26
CA ASP A 195 -21.71 5.90 15.04
C ASP A 195 -20.39 6.61 14.80
N LEU A 196 -19.71 7.02 15.88
CA LEU A 196 -18.34 7.51 15.78
C LEU A 196 -17.41 6.39 15.30
N ALA A 197 -17.49 5.20 15.89
CA ALA A 197 -16.69 4.03 15.50
C ALA A 197 -16.84 3.69 14.00
N ARG A 198 -18.04 3.89 13.43
CA ARG A 198 -18.28 3.73 11.98
C ARG A 198 -17.57 4.78 11.16
N ARG A 199 -17.74 6.07 11.50
CA ARG A 199 -17.13 7.19 10.75
C ARG A 199 -15.60 7.16 10.76
N LEU A 200 -14.99 6.68 11.84
CA LEU A 200 -13.52 6.60 11.94
C LEU A 200 -12.89 5.65 10.91
N HIS A 201 -13.63 4.73 10.28
CA HIS A 201 -13.09 3.97 9.15
C HIS A 201 -12.85 4.85 7.93
N ASP A 202 -13.70 5.85 7.68
CA ASP A 202 -13.50 6.78 6.55
C ASP A 202 -12.26 7.64 6.81
N ASP A 203 -12.12 8.19 8.02
CA ASP A 203 -10.93 8.94 8.40
C ASP A 203 -9.65 8.08 8.29
N ALA A 204 -9.70 6.84 8.78
CA ALA A 204 -8.58 5.90 8.66
C ALA A 204 -8.18 5.61 7.22
N HIS A 205 -9.15 5.55 6.30
CA HIS A 205 -8.87 5.35 4.88
C HIS A 205 -8.03 6.50 4.30
N HIS A 206 -8.36 7.74 4.67
CA HIS A 206 -7.65 8.93 4.18
C HIS A 206 -6.24 9.05 4.75
N GLU A 207 -6.01 8.61 5.99
CA GLU A 207 -4.69 8.64 6.62
C GLU A 207 -3.81 7.43 6.22
N CYS A 208 -4.40 6.37 5.66
CA CYS A 208 -3.70 5.13 5.31
C CYS A 208 -2.62 5.34 4.24
N PHE A 209 -1.34 5.26 4.65
CA PHE A 209 -0.18 5.45 3.77
C PHE A 209 -0.21 4.51 2.56
N ILE A 210 -0.56 3.24 2.77
CA ILE A 210 -0.60 2.24 1.68
C ILE A 210 -1.77 2.50 0.74
N ALA A 211 -2.96 2.86 1.25
CA ALA A 211 -4.10 3.23 0.40
C ALA A 211 -3.78 4.46 -0.47
N ASN A 212 -3.03 5.42 0.09
CA ASN A 212 -2.55 6.60 -0.63
C ASN A 212 -1.41 6.31 -1.62
N SER A 213 -0.84 5.11 -1.60
CA SER A 213 0.30 4.71 -2.44
C SER A 213 -0.10 3.83 -3.63
N VAL A 214 -1.35 3.35 -3.69
CA VAL A 214 -1.86 2.52 -4.79
C VAL A 214 -2.68 3.33 -5.80
N ASN A 215 -2.93 2.75 -6.97
CA ASN A 215 -3.65 3.39 -8.08
C ASN A 215 -5.04 2.82 -8.37
N PHE A 216 -5.53 1.90 -7.54
CA PHE A 216 -6.85 1.29 -7.65
C PHE A 216 -7.73 1.64 -6.44
N PRO A 217 -9.07 1.67 -6.59
CA PRO A 217 -9.96 1.99 -5.49
C PRO A 217 -9.93 0.91 -4.41
N ILE A 218 -9.92 1.36 -3.15
CA ILE A 218 -10.10 0.51 -1.97
C ILE A 218 -11.41 0.96 -1.29
N ARG A 219 -12.32 0.02 -1.02
CA ARG A 219 -13.57 0.26 -0.29
C ARG A 219 -13.49 -0.36 1.10
N CYS A 220 -14.26 0.15 2.05
CA CYS A 220 -14.40 -0.43 3.38
C CYS A 220 -15.88 -0.73 3.67
N SER A 221 -16.18 -1.98 4.03
CA SER A 221 -17.51 -2.44 4.43
C SER A 221 -17.43 -3.05 5.83
N ALA A 222 -17.28 -2.19 6.84
CA ALA A 222 -17.09 -2.61 8.22
C ALA A 222 -18.41 -3.01 8.90
N VAL A 223 -18.33 -4.06 9.72
CA VAL A 223 -19.37 -4.48 10.66
C VAL A 223 -18.88 -4.22 12.07
N ILE A 224 -19.58 -3.36 12.81
CA ILE A 224 -19.21 -2.98 14.18
C ILE A 224 -20.35 -3.33 15.12
N LYS A 225 -20.02 -3.96 16.24
CA LYS A 225 -20.97 -4.32 17.30
C LYS A 225 -20.39 -3.95 18.66
N HIS A 226 -21.28 -3.70 19.62
CA HIS A 226 -20.90 -3.66 21.02
C HIS A 226 -20.55 -5.07 21.51
N GLN A 227 -19.71 -5.14 22.54
CA GLN A 227 -19.59 -6.33 23.37
C GLN A 227 -20.96 -6.62 24.00
N ASP A 228 -21.39 -7.88 23.89
CA ASP A 228 -22.62 -8.39 24.49
C ASP A 228 -22.61 -8.26 26.03
#